data_AF-A0A359GYE6-F1
#
_entry.id   AF-A0A359GYE6-F1
#
_cell.length_a   1.000
_cell.length_b   1.000
_cell.length_c   1.000
_cell.angle_alpha   90.00
_cell.angle_beta   90.00
_cell.angle_gamma   90.00
#
_symmetry.space_group_name_H-M   'P 1'
#
loop_
_entity.id
_entity.type
_entity.pdbx_description
1 polymer ?
#
loop_
_entity_poly.entity_id
_entity_poly.type
_entity_poly.pdbx_seq_one_letter_code
_entity_poly.pdbx_strand_id
1 'polypeptide(L)'
;AALAGIFGGGKMANAQVVGLNAMGPTPEQAQAFMQLPDQPVVMVNLLKFRDGGAGAADYGEYGRNVGKILSEIGAELIFSGECKTTFIGGAEWDRIAMVRYPNSRALLEMAQSAEYQAISGDRTSGLEGQINIAVFES
;
A
#
# COMPACT_ATOMS: atom_id res chain seq x y z
N ALA A 1 15.06 -8.97 1.44
CA ALA A 1 15.76 -7.74 1.86
C ALA A 1 15.27 -6.49 1.12
N ALA A 2 15.10 -6.53 -0.22
CA ALA A 2 14.67 -5.36 -1.01
C ALA A 2 13.27 -4.83 -0.67
N LEU A 3 12.29 -5.71 -0.46
CA LEU A 3 10.92 -5.34 -0.07
C LEU A 3 10.81 -4.54 1.24
N ALA A 4 11.65 -4.87 2.23
CA ALA A 4 11.65 -4.16 3.51
C ALA A 4 12.19 -2.73 3.38
N GLY A 5 13.08 -2.45 2.42
CA GLY A 5 13.63 -1.10 2.21
C GLY A 5 12.65 -0.14 1.52
N ILE A 6 11.79 -0.68 0.65
CA ILE A 6 10.80 0.11 -0.11
C ILE A 6 9.66 0.60 0.79
N PHE A 7 9.40 -0.13 1.88
CA PHE A 7 8.36 0.20 2.84
C PHE A 7 8.90 0.51 4.26
N GLY A 8 10.22 0.57 4.41
CA GLY A 8 10.92 0.66 5.70
C GLY A 8 11.96 1.76 5.69
N GLY A 9 11.49 3.01 5.64
CA GLY A 9 12.28 4.15 6.06
C GLY A 9 12.39 4.18 7.58
N GLY A 10 13.26 3.35 8.18
CA GLY A 10 13.52 3.37 9.62
C GLY A 10 14.33 2.17 10.11
N LYS A 11 15.35 2.44 10.93
CA LYS A 11 16.30 1.47 11.51
C LYS A 11 15.60 0.19 11.99
N MET A 12 16.18 -0.96 11.60
CA MET A 12 15.90 -2.28 12.16
C MET A 12 15.87 -2.20 13.69
N ALA A 13 14.68 -2.27 14.27
CA ALA A 13 14.48 -2.40 15.70
C ALA A 13 13.35 -3.42 15.94
N ASN A 14 13.73 -4.51 16.61
CA ASN A 14 12.95 -5.43 17.45
C ASN A 14 11.50 -5.77 17.06
N ALA A 15 11.22 -7.08 16.96
CA ALA A 15 9.90 -7.72 17.00
C ALA A 15 8.72 -6.74 16.95
N GLN A 16 8.26 -6.40 15.73
CA GLN A 16 7.11 -5.52 15.55
C GLN A 16 5.91 -6.14 16.29
N VAL A 17 5.50 -5.52 17.39
CA VAL A 17 4.09 -5.55 17.78
C VAL A 17 3.38 -4.87 16.62
N VAL A 18 2.80 -5.66 15.73
CA VAL A 18 2.10 -5.14 14.55
C VAL A 18 0.92 -4.34 15.08
N GLY A 19 1.04 -3.02 15.02
CA GLY A 19 -0.08 -2.11 15.26
C GLY A 19 -1.19 -2.40 14.25
N LEU A 20 -2.38 -1.88 14.50
CA LEU A 20 -3.52 -2.03 13.58
C LEU A 20 -3.17 -1.59 12.14
N ASN A 21 -2.23 -0.65 11.97
CA ASN A 21 -1.69 -0.21 10.69
C ASN A 21 -0.16 -0.31 10.66
N ALA A 22 0.43 -0.32 9.46
CA ALA A 22 1.88 -0.27 9.26
C ALA A 22 2.26 0.45 7.96
N MET A 23 3.48 0.97 7.89
CA MET A 23 4.02 1.55 6.65
C MET A 23 4.53 0.50 5.65
N GLY A 24 4.84 -0.70 6.15
CA GLY A 24 5.41 -1.81 5.39
C GLY A 24 5.16 -3.18 6.01
N PRO A 25 5.37 -4.25 5.21
CA PRO A 25 5.17 -5.62 5.66
C PRO A 25 6.32 -6.10 6.55
N THR A 26 6.03 -7.07 7.42
CA THR A 26 7.07 -7.86 8.09
C THR A 26 7.77 -8.79 7.08
N PRO A 27 8.96 -9.34 7.39
CA PRO A 27 9.60 -10.35 6.54
C PRO A 27 8.71 -11.56 6.23
N GLU A 28 7.94 -12.03 7.22
CA GLU A 28 7.03 -13.17 7.08
C GLU A 28 5.85 -12.83 6.15
N GLN A 29 5.28 -11.63 6.29
CA GLN A 29 4.21 -11.14 5.40
C GLN A 29 4.72 -10.99 3.96
N ALA A 30 5.92 -10.43 3.78
CA ALA A 30 6.54 -10.32 2.46
C ALA A 30 6.81 -11.70 1.85
N GLN A 31 7.26 -12.67 2.64
CA GLN A 31 7.48 -14.04 2.18
C GLN A 31 6.17 -14.73 1.78
N ALA A 32 5.11 -14.58 2.59
CA ALA A 32 3.79 -15.12 2.25
C ALA A 32 3.23 -14.48 0.96
N PHE A 33 3.39 -13.17 0.78
CA PHE A 33 2.97 -12.46 -0.42
C PHE A 33 3.71 -12.94 -1.68
N MET A 34 5.02 -13.20 -1.58
CA MET A 34 5.81 -13.78 -2.69
C MET A 34 5.39 -15.20 -3.08
N GLN A 35 4.69 -15.93 -2.20
CA GLN A 35 4.21 -17.29 -2.46
C GLN A 35 2.80 -17.33 -3.07
N LEU A 36 2.15 -16.19 -3.28
CA LEU A 36 0.85 -16.14 -3.95
C LEU A 36 0.95 -16.71 -5.38
N PRO A 37 -0.09 -17.43 -5.85
CA PRO A 37 -0.15 -17.92 -7.22
C PRO A 37 -0.04 -16.80 -8.26
N ASP A 38 0.50 -17.14 -9.44
CA ASP A 38 0.66 -16.23 -10.57
C ASP A 38 -0.68 -16.02 -11.30
N GLN A 39 -1.54 -15.22 -10.68
CA GLN A 39 -2.87 -14.86 -11.18
C GLN A 39 -3.24 -13.44 -10.72
N PRO A 40 -4.26 -12.80 -11.34
CA PRO A 40 -4.69 -11.47 -10.95
C PRO A 40 -4.98 -11.34 -9.46
N VAL A 41 -4.47 -10.28 -8.85
CA VAL A 41 -4.62 -10.00 -7.42
C VAL A 41 -5.09 -8.57 -7.21
N VAL A 42 -6.06 -8.38 -6.32
CA VAL A 42 -6.53 -7.07 -5.90
C VAL A 42 -5.90 -6.73 -4.56
N MET A 43 -5.26 -5.57 -4.49
CA MET A 43 -4.71 -5.02 -3.26
C MET A 43 -5.70 -4.03 -2.65
N VAL A 44 -6.32 -4.42 -1.54
CA VAL A 44 -7.27 -3.60 -0.78
C VAL A 44 -6.51 -2.80 0.26
N ASN A 45 -6.39 -1.50 0.03
CA ASN A 45 -5.70 -0.57 0.92
C ASN A 45 -6.71 0.18 1.78
N LEU A 46 -6.58 0.05 3.10
CA LEU A 46 -7.24 0.91 4.08
C LEU A 46 -6.18 1.87 4.63
N LEU A 47 -6.37 3.16 4.36
CA LEU A 47 -5.33 4.18 4.51
C LEU A 47 -5.65 5.10 5.68
N LYS A 48 -4.64 5.37 6.51
CA LYS A 48 -4.68 6.38 7.56
C LYS A 48 -3.69 7.49 7.23
N PHE A 49 -4.18 8.72 7.09
CA PHE A 49 -3.37 9.89 6.81
C PHE A 49 -2.69 10.38 8.08
N ARG A 50 -1.49 10.94 7.88
CA ARG A 50 -0.71 11.54 8.96
C ARG A 50 -1.40 12.81 9.50
N ASP A 51 -1.08 13.15 10.75
CA ASP A 51 -1.42 14.41 11.41
C ASP A 51 -2.92 14.75 11.37
N GLY A 52 -3.76 13.73 11.62
CA GLY A 52 -5.21 13.91 11.66
C GLY A 52 -5.85 14.27 10.32
N GLY A 53 -5.20 13.93 9.20
CA GLY A 53 -5.73 14.15 7.85
C GLY A 53 -4.93 15.16 7.01
N ALA A 54 -3.98 15.89 7.59
CA ALA A 54 -3.18 16.87 6.84
C ALA A 54 -2.36 16.21 5.71
N GLY A 55 -1.95 14.96 5.88
CA GLY A 55 -1.22 14.19 4.86
C GLY A 55 -2.04 13.80 3.61
N ALA A 56 -3.34 14.13 3.56
CA ALA A 56 -4.21 13.78 2.43
C ALA A 56 -3.78 14.42 1.10
N ALA A 57 -3.20 15.63 1.15
CA ALA A 57 -2.75 16.36 -0.05
C ALA A 57 -1.53 15.66 -0.68
N ASP A 58 -0.50 15.40 0.12
CA ASP A 58 0.71 14.67 -0.26
C ASP A 58 0.36 13.27 -0.80
N TYR A 59 -0.52 12.55 -0.11
CA TYR A 59 -0.98 11.25 -0.59
C TYR A 59 -1.75 11.34 -1.91
N GLY A 60 -2.51 12.42 -2.11
CA GLY A 60 -3.18 12.70 -3.37
C GLY A 60 -2.20 12.92 -4.52
N GLU A 61 -1.05 13.52 -4.25
CA GLU A 61 0.03 13.67 -5.24
C GLU A 61 0.68 12.34 -5.60
N TYR A 62 1.04 11.55 -4.58
CA TYR A 62 1.46 10.17 -4.76
C TYR A 62 0.47 9.38 -5.65
N GLY A 63 -0.83 9.48 -5.35
CA GLY A 63 -1.89 8.81 -6.10
C GLY A 63 -1.93 9.16 -7.59
N ARG A 64 -1.70 10.44 -7.95
CA ARG A 64 -1.63 10.87 -9.35
C ARG A 64 -0.41 10.32 -10.07
N ASN A 65 0.73 10.28 -9.39
CA ASN A 65 1.99 9.82 -9.97
C ASN A 65 2.00 8.30 -10.13
N VAL A 66 1.58 7.55 -9.09
CA VAL A 66 1.55 6.09 -9.15
C VAL A 66 0.53 5.58 -10.16
N GLY A 67 -0.57 6.30 -10.41
CA GLY A 67 -1.56 5.93 -11.42
C GLY A 67 -0.99 5.74 -12.82
N LYS A 68 0.05 6.51 -13.19
CA LYS A 68 0.75 6.35 -14.48
C LYS A 68 1.52 5.02 -14.53
N ILE A 69 2.33 4.77 -13.49
CA ILE A 69 3.10 3.53 -13.34
C ILE A 69 2.19 2.31 -13.38
N LEU A 70 1.05 2.36 -12.67
CA LEU A 70 0.06 1.28 -12.65
C LEU A 70 -0.42 0.94 -14.06
N SER A 71 -0.78 1.96 -14.86
CA SER A 71 -1.25 1.74 -16.23
C SER A 71 -0.19 1.09 -17.12
N GLU A 72 1.09 1.40 -16.93
CA GLU A 72 2.18 0.85 -17.74
C GLU A 72 2.47 -0.63 -17.44
N ILE A 73 2.27 -1.05 -16.18
CA ILE A 73 2.48 -2.44 -15.76
C ILE A 73 1.23 -3.32 -15.89
N GLY A 74 0.15 -2.79 -16.50
CA GLY A 74 -1.13 -3.50 -16.63
C GLY A 74 -1.93 -3.62 -15.33
N ALA A 75 -1.64 -2.76 -14.35
CA ALA A 75 -2.42 -2.63 -13.13
C ALA A 75 -3.47 -1.52 -13.24
N GLU A 76 -4.53 -1.63 -12.46
CA GLU A 76 -5.72 -0.77 -12.58
C GLU A 76 -6.21 -0.35 -11.19
N LEU A 77 -6.45 0.96 -10.98
CA LEU A 77 -7.18 1.46 -9.82
C LEU A 77 -8.68 1.22 -10.03
N ILE A 78 -9.23 0.18 -9.41
CA ILE A 78 -10.61 -0.26 -9.64
C ILE A 78 -11.62 0.42 -8.71
N PHE A 79 -11.15 0.92 -7.56
CA PHE A 79 -11.99 1.67 -6.62
C PHE A 79 -11.13 2.62 -5.79
N SER A 80 -11.65 3.81 -5.53
CA SER A 80 -11.16 4.68 -4.47
C SER A 80 -12.28 5.50 -3.87
N GLY A 81 -12.27 5.65 -2.54
CA GLY A 81 -13.31 6.38 -1.83
C GLY A 81 -12.85 6.90 -0.48
N GLU A 82 -13.32 8.07 -0.10
CA GLU A 82 -13.18 8.60 1.25
C GLU A 82 -14.11 7.83 2.20
N CYS A 83 -13.56 7.37 3.32
CA CYS A 83 -14.36 6.73 4.36
C CYS A 83 -15.18 7.79 5.10
N LYS A 84 -16.46 7.50 5.36
CA LYS A 84 -17.36 8.43 6.06
C LYS A 84 -17.67 8.02 7.49
N THR A 85 -17.82 6.72 7.74
CA THR A 85 -18.06 6.18 9.07
C THR A 85 -17.78 4.68 9.05
N THR A 86 -17.26 4.15 10.16
CA THR A 86 -17.26 2.70 10.39
C THR A 86 -18.62 2.28 10.94
N PHE A 87 -19.34 1.46 10.17
CA PHE A 87 -20.63 0.93 10.62
C PHE A 87 -20.48 -0.23 11.61
N ILE A 88 -19.47 -1.10 11.41
CA ILE A 88 -19.13 -2.25 12.27
C ILE A 88 -17.61 -2.38 12.35
N GLY A 89 -17.04 -2.48 13.55
CA GLY A 89 -15.60 -2.60 13.79
C GLY A 89 -15.10 -1.58 14.81
N GLY A 90 -13.77 -1.52 14.99
CA GLY A 90 -13.12 -0.62 15.95
C GLY A 90 -11.99 0.23 15.35
N ALA A 91 -12.00 0.41 14.03
CA ALA A 91 -10.95 1.11 13.29
C ALA A 91 -11.57 2.17 12.38
N GLU A 92 -11.01 3.38 12.38
CA GLU A 92 -11.38 4.45 11.45
C GLU A 92 -10.27 4.65 10.42
N TRP A 93 -10.63 4.53 9.15
CA TRP A 93 -9.75 4.79 8.02
C TRP A 93 -10.18 6.08 7.33
N ASP A 94 -9.26 6.74 6.64
CA ASP A 94 -9.57 8.00 5.94
C ASP A 94 -9.92 7.74 4.47
N ARG A 95 -9.30 6.72 3.86
CA ARG A 95 -9.52 6.37 2.46
C ARG A 95 -9.37 4.87 2.20
N ILE A 96 -10.13 4.38 1.23
CA ILE A 96 -9.96 3.07 0.62
C ILE A 96 -9.43 3.24 -0.80
N ALA A 97 -8.49 2.38 -1.20
CA ALA A 97 -8.09 2.21 -2.58
C ALA A 97 -7.92 0.73 -2.92
N MET A 98 -8.48 0.29 -4.04
CA MET A 98 -8.35 -1.07 -4.55
C MET A 98 -7.63 -1.02 -5.88
N VAL A 99 -6.50 -1.72 -5.97
CA VAL A 99 -5.71 -1.79 -7.20
C VAL A 99 -5.60 -3.24 -7.64
N ARG A 100 -6.06 -3.55 -8.85
CA ARG A 100 -5.89 -4.85 -9.48
C ARG A 100 -4.53 -4.88 -10.17
N TYR A 101 -3.72 -5.89 -9.87
CA TYR A 101 -2.47 -6.19 -10.57
C TYR A 101 -2.64 -7.48 -11.39
N PRO A 102 -1.92 -7.63 -12.51
CA PRO A 102 -1.97 -8.87 -13.29
C PRO A 102 -1.47 -10.09 -12.50
N ASN A 103 -0.56 -9.86 -11.54
CA ASN A 103 -0.14 -10.82 -10.52
C ASN A 103 0.60 -10.10 -9.36
N SER A 104 0.92 -10.83 -8.29
CA SER A 104 1.66 -10.30 -7.15
C SER A 104 3.07 -9.81 -7.53
N ARG A 105 3.72 -10.46 -8.52
CA ARG A 105 5.06 -10.11 -9.00
C ARG A 105 5.11 -8.70 -9.59
N ALA A 106 4.09 -8.29 -10.35
CA ALA A 106 4.02 -6.95 -10.92
C ALA A 106 4.08 -5.85 -9.85
N LEU A 107 3.41 -6.04 -8.71
CA LEU A 107 3.53 -5.12 -7.56
C LEU A 107 4.96 -5.09 -7.02
N LEU A 108 5.60 -6.25 -6.89
CA LEU A 108 6.96 -6.36 -6.34
C LEU A 108 8.01 -5.71 -7.26
N GLU A 109 7.87 -5.90 -8.56
CA GLU A 109 8.73 -5.28 -9.58
C GLU A 109 8.52 -3.76 -9.60
N MET A 110 7.28 -3.31 -9.59
CA MET A 110 6.93 -1.90 -9.48
C MET A 110 7.56 -1.27 -8.25
N ALA A 111 7.40 -1.89 -7.08
CA ALA A 111 7.95 -1.39 -5.83
C ALA A 111 9.48 -1.23 -5.87
N GLN A 112 10.18 -2.09 -6.63
CA GLN A 112 11.65 -2.03 -6.79
C GLN A 112 12.11 -1.07 -7.90
N SER A 113 11.20 -0.56 -8.72
CA SER A 113 11.55 0.31 -9.84
C SER A 113 12.06 1.69 -9.37
N ALA A 114 13.02 2.25 -10.10
CA ALA A 114 13.52 3.60 -9.82
C ALA A 114 12.41 4.67 -9.94
N GLU A 115 11.47 4.46 -10.86
CA GLU A 115 10.33 5.34 -11.06
C GLU A 115 9.42 5.39 -9.83
N TYR A 116 9.09 4.22 -9.26
CA TYR A 116 8.32 4.17 -8.02
C TYR A 116 9.11 4.77 -6.84
N GLN A 117 10.41 4.50 -6.74
CA GLN A 117 11.25 5.08 -5.68
C GLN A 117 11.31 6.60 -5.73
N ALA A 118 11.22 7.20 -6.92
CA ALA A 118 11.21 8.65 -7.07
C ALA A 118 9.96 9.32 -6.49
N ILE A 119 8.85 8.59 -6.35
CA ILE A 119 7.55 9.12 -5.89
C ILE A 119 7.11 8.57 -4.53
N SER A 120 7.80 7.55 -4.00
CA SER A 120 7.42 6.88 -2.74
C SER A 120 7.58 7.76 -1.49
N GLY A 121 8.32 8.87 -1.61
CA GLY A 121 8.46 9.90 -0.56
C GLY A 121 7.12 10.52 -0.17
N ASP A 122 6.29 10.87 -1.14
CA ASP A 122 4.97 11.49 -0.93
C ASP A 122 4.00 10.56 -0.19
N ARG A 123 4.10 9.23 -0.44
CA ARG A 123 3.36 8.23 0.33
C ARG A 123 3.81 8.23 1.80
N THR A 124 5.11 8.36 2.03
CA THR A 124 5.71 8.33 3.36
C THR A 124 5.38 9.57 4.18
N SER A 125 5.29 10.75 3.54
CA SER A 125 4.83 11.97 4.20
C SER A 125 3.33 11.97 4.44
N GLY A 126 2.54 11.44 3.50
CA GLY A 126 1.08 11.48 3.57
C GLY A 126 0.43 10.49 4.54
N LEU A 127 1.07 9.34 4.82
CA LEU A 127 0.48 8.27 5.64
C LEU A 127 1.04 8.19 7.07
N GLU A 128 0.13 7.92 8.00
CA GLU A 128 0.47 7.35 9.30
C GLU A 128 0.74 5.85 9.16
N GLY A 129 -0.09 5.18 8.37
CA GLY A 129 0.01 3.75 8.10
C GLY A 129 -1.15 3.25 7.25
N GLN A 130 -1.11 1.96 6.94
CA GLN A 130 -2.20 1.30 6.23
C GLN A 130 -2.36 -0.17 6.63
N ILE A 131 -3.52 -0.72 6.33
CA ILE A 131 -3.69 -2.16 6.07
C ILE A 131 -3.70 -2.34 4.56
N ASN A 132 -3.00 -3.36 4.07
CA ASN A 132 -2.99 -3.73 2.66
C ASN A 132 -3.19 -5.24 2.53
N ILE A 133 -4.32 -5.63 1.96
CA ILE A 133 -4.75 -7.02 1.90
C ILE A 133 -4.76 -7.46 0.45
N ALA A 134 -4.09 -8.57 0.17
CA ALA A 134 -4.19 -9.26 -1.11
C ALA A 134 -5.44 -10.13 -1.13
N VAL A 135 -6.30 -9.95 -2.13
CA VAL A 135 -7.48 -10.79 -2.37
C VAL A 135 -7.53 -11.24 -3.82
N PHE A 136 -8.13 -12.40 -4.05
CA PHE A 136 -8.53 -12.86 -5.37
C PHE A 136 -10.00 -12.54 -5.60
N GLU A 137 -10.33 -12.12 -6.81
CA GLU A 137 -11.73 -11.97 -7.22
C GLU A 137 -12.36 -13.36 -7.38
N SER A 138 -13.64 -13.47 -7.04
CA SER A 138 -14.45 -14.69 -7.12
C SER A 138 -15.44 -14.66 -8.27
#